data_AF-A0A1X0NZQ3-F1
#
_entry.id   AF-A0A1X0NZQ3-F1
#
_cell.length_a   1.000
_cell.length_b   1.000
_cell.length_c   1.000
_cell.angle_alpha   90.00
_cell.angle_beta   90.00
_cell.angle_gamma   90.00
#
_symmetry.space_group_name_H-M   'P 1'
#
loop_
_entity.id
_entity.type
_entity.pdbx_description
1 polymer ?
#
loop_
_entity_poly.entity_id
_entity_poly.type
_entity_poly.pdbx_seq_one_letter_code
_entity_poly.pdbx_strand_id
1 'polypeptide(L)'
;MELVAELPDRLLTGLALDPHDNVFAICACSGELFRFHKESNSMLPIMSTEASPHDIAIDPQTDDVYITDRTENAILKLEPSETNGEDETKEEKQEEEESGAGYTIVRYLNSFEGKPFIGPTALAFAPDGELF
;
A
#
# COMPACT_ATOMS: atom_id res chain seq x y z
N MET A 1 -23.92 -6.14 2.68
CA MET A 1 -23.14 -5.96 3.91
C MET A 1 -22.15 -4.87 3.61
N GLU A 2 -22.16 -3.80 4.40
CA GLU A 2 -21.12 -2.77 4.37
C GLU A 2 -20.05 -3.22 5.36
N LEU A 3 -18.85 -3.51 4.86
CA LEU A 3 -17.73 -3.87 5.71
C LEU A 3 -17.20 -2.56 6.32
N VAL A 4 -17.66 -2.20 7.51
CA VAL A 4 -17.04 -1.10 8.26
C VAL A 4 -15.87 -1.71 9.03
N ALA A 5 -14.69 -1.70 8.39
CA ALA A 5 -13.44 -1.98 9.07
C ALA A 5 -13.12 -0.82 10.02
N GLU A 6 -13.62 -0.87 11.25
CA GLU A 6 -13.28 0.12 12.27
C GLU A 6 -11.97 -0.30 12.97
N LEU A 7 -10.95 0.54 12.84
CA LEU A 7 -9.74 0.45 13.64
C LEU A 7 -9.75 1.66 14.61
N PRO A 8 -9.93 1.43 15.92
CA PRO A 8 -9.87 2.51 16.92
C PRO A 8 -8.55 3.27 16.79
N ASP A 9 -8.60 4.60 16.83
CA ASP A 9 -7.43 5.49 16.71
C ASP A 9 -6.67 5.39 15.37
N ARG A 10 -7.27 4.82 14.32
CA ARG A 10 -6.74 4.82 12.95
C ARG A 10 -7.72 5.52 12.01
N LEU A 11 -7.25 6.57 11.35
CA LEU A 11 -7.96 7.26 10.29
C LEU A 11 -7.66 6.60 8.93
N LEU A 12 -8.39 5.54 8.60
CA LEU A 12 -8.31 4.93 7.27
C LEU A 12 -8.89 5.92 6.24
N THR A 13 -8.09 6.31 5.25
CA THR A 13 -8.47 7.34 4.26
C THR A 13 -8.61 6.80 2.84
N GLY A 14 -7.95 5.69 2.51
CA GLY A 14 -8.00 5.05 1.20
C GLY A 14 -8.23 3.55 1.31
N LEU A 15 -8.87 2.99 0.28
CA LEU A 15 -9.15 1.56 0.14
C LEU A 15 -8.87 1.12 -1.30
N ALA A 16 -8.25 -0.04 -1.47
CA ALA A 16 -7.98 -0.64 -2.77
C ALA A 16 -8.28 -2.13 -2.78
N LEU A 17 -8.55 -2.66 -3.97
CA LEU A 17 -8.66 -4.08 -4.25
C LEU A 17 -7.50 -4.48 -5.16
N ASP A 18 -6.86 -5.60 -4.84
CA ASP A 18 -5.92 -6.23 -5.76
C ASP A 18 -6.67 -7.13 -6.79
N PRO A 19 -5.98 -7.64 -7.82
CA PRO A 19 -6.54 -8.61 -8.77
C PRO A 19 -6.98 -9.95 -8.16
N HIS A 20 -6.65 -10.19 -6.89
CA HIS A 20 -6.89 -11.43 -6.15
C HIS A 20 -8.04 -11.31 -5.12
N ASP A 21 -8.84 -10.25 -5.20
CA ASP A 21 -9.94 -9.94 -4.27
C ASP A 21 -9.51 -9.78 -2.80
N ASN A 22 -8.28 -9.30 -2.57
CA ASN A 22 -7.83 -8.83 -1.27
C ASN A 22 -8.08 -7.33 -1.14
N VAL A 23 -8.47 -6.92 0.07
CA VAL A 23 -8.76 -5.51 0.38
C VAL A 23 -7.58 -4.93 1.13
N PHE A 24 -7.12 -3.77 0.68
CA PHE A 24 -6.06 -3.01 1.32
C PHE A 24 -6.60 -1.65 1.78
N ALA A 25 -6.05 -1.13 2.88
CA ALA A 25 -6.38 0.19 3.39
C ALA A 25 -5.14 0.93 3.87
N ILE A 26 -5.16 2.25 3.79
CA ILE A 26 -4.04 3.09 4.26
C ILE A 26 -4.50 4.04 5.38
N CYS A 27 -3.71 4.20 6.45
CA CYS A 27 -3.94 5.28 7.42
C CYS A 27 -3.15 6.53 7.05
N ALA A 28 -3.85 7.66 6.84
CA ALA A 28 -3.19 8.96 6.70
C ALA A 28 -2.45 9.41 7.97
N CYS A 29 -2.87 8.90 9.12
CA CYS A 29 -2.35 9.27 10.43
C CYS A 29 -0.97 8.68 10.74
N SER A 30 -0.75 7.44 10.34
CA SER A 30 0.38 6.62 10.74
C SER A 30 1.19 6.10 9.56
N GLY A 31 0.72 6.28 8.33
CA GLY A 31 1.37 5.76 7.13
C GLY A 31 1.30 4.23 7.02
N GLU A 32 0.55 3.55 7.91
CA GLU A 32 0.40 2.10 7.90
C GLU A 32 -0.51 1.64 6.76
N LEU A 33 -0.06 0.60 6.06
CA LEU A 33 -0.82 -0.18 5.10
C LEU A 33 -1.38 -1.42 5.80
N PHE A 34 -2.67 -1.66 5.59
CA PHE A 34 -3.39 -2.77 6.17
C PHE A 34 -3.93 -3.68 5.09
N ARG A 35 -3.99 -4.98 5.37
CA ARG A 35 -4.69 -5.98 4.57
C ARG A 35 -5.88 -6.52 5.36
N PHE A 36 -7.01 -6.69 4.69
CA PHE A 36 -8.18 -7.33 5.28
C PHE A 36 -7.98 -8.83 5.38
N HIS A 37 -8.13 -9.36 6.59
CA HIS A 37 -8.07 -10.78 6.87
C HIS A 37 -9.49 -11.34 7.02
N LYS A 38 -9.88 -12.24 6.11
CA LYS A 38 -11.26 -12.70 5.94
C LYS A 38 -11.73 -13.57 7.13
N GLU A 39 -10.83 -14.34 7.71
CA GLU A 39 -11.11 -15.28 8.80
C GLU A 39 -11.38 -14.57 10.13
N SER A 40 -10.61 -13.52 10.42
CA SER A 40 -10.76 -12.71 11.63
C SER A 40 -11.66 -11.49 11.44
N ASN A 41 -12.09 -11.22 10.20
CA ASN A 41 -12.89 -10.07 9.81
C ASN A 41 -12.28 -8.75 10.31
N SER A 42 -10.96 -8.62 10.17
CA SER A 42 -10.17 -7.50 10.73
C SER A 42 -9.10 -7.04 9.75
N MET A 43 -8.73 -5.76 9.85
CA MET A 43 -7.59 -5.20 9.12
C MET A 43 -6.30 -5.44 9.91
N LEU A 44 -5.32 -6.10 9.30
CA LEU A 44 -4.02 -6.36 9.89
C LEU A 44 -2.96 -5.46 9.24
N PRO A 45 -2.11 -4.76 10.04
CA PRO A 45 -1.02 -3.97 9.47
C PRO A 45 -0.01 -4.91 8.82
N ILE A 46 0.42 -4.58 7.60
CA ILE A 46 1.42 -5.37 6.85
C ILE A 46 2.72 -4.61 6.66
N MET A 47 2.67 -3.28 6.63
CA MET A 47 3.86 -2.43 6.58
C MET A 47 3.53 -1.01 7.03
N SER A 48 4.57 -0.25 7.37
CA SER A 48 4.47 1.18 7.62
C SER A 48 5.29 1.94 6.60
N THR A 49 4.73 3.05 6.13
CA THR A 49 5.41 4.00 5.26
C THR A 49 5.80 5.24 6.06
N GLU A 50 6.88 5.92 5.67
CA GLU A 50 7.22 7.25 6.19
C GLU A 50 6.50 8.38 5.42
N ALA A 51 5.61 8.01 4.49
CA ALA A 51 4.84 8.94 3.67
C ALA A 51 3.68 9.57 4.47
N SER A 52 3.08 10.63 3.92
CA SER A 52 1.79 11.14 4.40
C SER A 52 0.67 10.78 3.41
N PRO A 53 0.22 9.52 3.39
CA PRO A 53 -0.72 9.07 2.38
C PRO A 53 -2.13 9.60 2.60
N HIS A 54 -2.87 9.76 1.51
CA HIS A 54 -4.31 10.01 1.56
C HIS A 54 -5.10 8.90 0.89
N ASP A 55 -4.54 8.30 -0.15
CA ASP A 55 -5.20 7.30 -0.97
C ASP A 55 -4.21 6.26 -1.49
N ILE A 56 -4.74 5.10 -1.85
CA ILE A 56 -4.03 3.92 -2.35
C ILE A 56 -4.76 3.37 -3.57
N ALA A 57 -4.01 2.98 -4.60
CA ALA A 57 -4.54 2.17 -5.69
C ALA A 57 -3.55 1.08 -6.08
N ILE A 58 -4.09 -0.01 -6.62
CA ILE A 58 -3.33 -1.17 -7.07
C ILE A 58 -3.57 -1.28 -8.57
N ASP A 59 -2.50 -1.39 -9.34
CA ASP A 59 -2.58 -1.58 -10.79
C ASP A 59 -3.14 -2.98 -11.08
N PRO A 60 -4.31 -3.10 -11.75
CA PRO A 60 -4.93 -4.39 -12.00
C PRO A 60 -4.14 -5.30 -12.94
N GLN A 61 -3.18 -4.75 -13.70
CA GLN A 61 -2.37 -5.49 -14.67
C GLN A 61 -1.06 -6.01 -14.06
N THR A 62 -0.47 -5.26 -13.13
CA THR A 62 0.87 -5.54 -12.60
C THR A 62 0.89 -5.91 -11.12
N ASP A 63 -0.23 -5.70 -10.40
CA ASP A 63 -0.33 -5.82 -8.94
C ASP A 63 0.58 -4.83 -8.18
N ASP A 64 1.08 -3.79 -8.88
CA ASP A 64 1.90 -2.74 -8.29
C ASP A 64 1.04 -1.81 -7.40
N VAL A 65 1.55 -1.47 -6.22
CA VAL A 65 0.86 -0.60 -5.25
C VAL A 65 1.36 0.84 -5.35
N TYR A 66 0.42 1.77 -5.44
CA TYR A 66 0.68 3.20 -5.54
C TYR A 66 -0.07 3.95 -4.44
N ILE A 67 0.58 4.95 -3.87
CA ILE A 67 -0.01 5.82 -2.85
C ILE A 67 0.19 7.28 -3.22
N THR A 68 -0.76 8.13 -2.84
CA THR A 68 -0.51 9.57 -2.82
C THR A 68 0.40 9.93 -1.65
N ASP A 69 1.21 10.97 -1.77
CA ASP A 69 1.92 11.59 -0.66
C ASP A 69 1.75 13.12 -0.72
N ARG A 70 1.10 13.65 0.32
CA ARG A 70 0.82 15.08 0.45
C ARG A 70 2.05 15.91 0.85
N THR A 71 2.98 15.32 1.59
CA THR A 71 4.23 15.98 2.00
C THR A 71 5.18 16.10 0.82
N GLU A 72 5.31 15.03 0.03
CA GLU A 72 6.19 15.02 -1.15
C GLU A 72 5.58 15.65 -2.40
N ASN A 73 4.27 15.93 -2.38
CA ASN A 73 3.48 16.33 -3.55
C ASN A 73 3.71 15.37 -4.73
N ALA A 74 3.57 14.07 -4.47
CA ALA A 74 3.89 13.03 -5.43
C ALA A 74 2.96 11.82 -5.28
N ILE A 75 2.92 11.00 -6.33
CA ILE A 75 2.51 9.61 -6.29
C ILE A 75 3.77 8.79 -6.05
N LEU A 76 3.72 7.91 -5.07
CA LEU A 76 4.79 6.98 -4.72
C LEU A 76 4.39 5.57 -5.13
N LYS A 77 5.35 4.77 -5.55
CA LYS A 77 5.21 3.34 -5.84
C LYS A 77 5.93 2.53 -4.78
N LEU A 78 5.31 1.44 -4.33
CA LEU A 78 5.96 0.46 -3.47
C LEU A 78 6.65 -0.57 -4.37
N GLU A 79 7.94 -0.75 -4.17
CA GLU A 79 8.75 -1.75 -4.87
C GLU A 79 9.28 -2.76 -3.85
N PRO A 80 9.30 -4.07 -4.16
CA PRO A 80 9.96 -5.05 -3.31
C PRO A 80 11.45 -4.70 -3.22
N SER A 81 11.97 -4.62 -2.00
CA SER A 81 13.40 -4.55 -1.75
C SER A 81 13.99 -5.89 -2.17
N GLU A 82 14.87 -5.88 -3.16
CA GLU A 82 15.71 -7.03 -3.52
C GLU A 82 16.58 -7.39 -2.31
N THR A 83 16.07 -8.20 -1.39
CA THR A 83 16.90 -8.93 -0.44
C THR A 83 17.56 -10.05 -1.23
N ASN A 84 18.78 -9.80 -1.69
CA ASN A 84 19.65 -10.84 -2.25
C ASN A 84 19.65 -12.04 -1.27
N GLY A 85 19.01 -13.13 -1.70
CA GLY A 85 18.99 -14.38 -0.97
C GLY A 85 20.36 -15.04 -1.03
N GLU A 86 21.16 -14.81 0.00
CA GLU A 86 22.31 -15.65 0.33
C GLU A 86 22.29 -15.89 1.85
N ASP A 87 21.62 -16.96 2.29
CA ASP A 87 22.30 -18.16 2.82
C ASP A 87 21.27 -19.18 3.33
N GLU A 88 21.36 -20.41 2.81
CA GLU A 88 20.65 -21.56 3.36
C GLU A 88 21.42 -22.06 4.60
N THR A 89 20.86 -21.94 5.79
CA THR A 89 21.14 -22.94 6.83
C THR A 89 19.95 -23.15 7.74
N LYS A 90 19.53 -24.43 7.82
CA LYS A 90 18.45 -24.97 8.64
C LYS A 90 18.64 -24.66 10.12
N GLU A 91 17.57 -24.30 10.82
CA GLU A 91 17.10 -24.96 12.04
C GLU A 91 15.76 -24.38 12.51
N GLU A 92 14.95 -25.24 13.11
CA GLU A 92 13.52 -25.09 13.39
C GLU A 92 13.22 -24.00 14.44
N LYS A 93 12.23 -23.15 14.17
CA LYS A 93 11.20 -22.73 15.15
C LYS A 93 10.02 -22.04 14.46
N GLN A 94 8.83 -22.53 14.79
CA GLN A 94 7.54 -21.98 14.42
C GLN A 94 7.34 -20.64 15.13
N GLU A 95 7.45 -19.55 14.39
CA GLU A 95 6.71 -18.31 14.60
C GLU A 95 6.30 -17.86 13.19
N GLU A 96 4.99 -17.77 12.94
CA GLU A 96 4.44 -17.20 11.70
C GLU A 96 4.67 -15.68 11.72
N GLU A 97 5.93 -15.29 11.60
CA GLU A 97 6.28 -14.01 11.01
C GLU A 97 6.13 -14.23 9.51
N GLU A 98 5.01 -13.76 8.92
CA GLU A 98 4.98 -13.51 7.47
C GLU A 98 6.19 -12.63 7.20
N SER A 99 7.24 -13.26 6.65
CA SER A 99 8.53 -12.64 6.38
C SER A 99 8.23 -11.37 5.61
N GLY A 100 8.35 -10.23 6.28
CA GLY A 100 8.14 -8.94 5.65
C GLY A 100 9.14 -8.83 4.52
N ALA A 101 8.71 -9.15 3.30
CA ALA A 101 9.43 -8.74 2.12
C ALA A 101 9.65 -7.24 2.32
N GLY A 102 10.90 -6.83 2.45
CA GLY A 102 11.17 -5.41 2.61
C GLY A 102 10.56 -4.71 1.41
N TYR A 103 9.90 -3.59 1.61
CA TYR A 103 9.42 -2.75 0.52
C TYR A 103 10.16 -1.42 0.60
N THR A 104 10.63 -0.94 -0.54
CA THR A 104 11.14 0.41 -0.68
C THR A 104 10.08 1.28 -1.36
N ILE A 105 10.01 2.53 -0.96
CA ILE A 105 9.11 3.50 -1.56
C ILE A 105 9.91 4.34 -2.53
N VAL A 106 9.47 4.37 -3.78
CA VAL A 106 10.08 5.18 -4.83
C VAL A 106 9.09 6.23 -5.32
N ARG A 107 9.59 7.41 -5.64
CA ARG A 107 8.77 8.46 -6.26
C ARG A 107 8.44 8.06 -7.69
N TYR A 108 7.15 7.93 -7.99
CA TYR A 108 6.66 7.56 -9.31
C TYR A 108 6.36 8.79 -10.18
N LEU A 109 5.51 9.70 -9.69
CA LEU A 109 5.07 10.87 -10.44
C LEU A 109 4.94 12.09 -9.51
N ASN A 110 5.38 13.27 -9.95
CA ASN A 110 5.26 14.52 -9.18
C ASN A 110 4.65 15.68 -9.97
N SER A 111 4.21 15.42 -11.21
CA SER A 111 3.62 16.43 -12.09
C SER A 111 2.75 15.78 -13.16
N PHE A 112 1.78 16.54 -13.68
CA PHE A 112 0.94 16.16 -14.81
C PHE A 112 0.78 17.36 -15.74
N GLU A 113 0.89 17.15 -17.06
CA GLU A 113 0.83 18.22 -18.07
C GLU A 113 1.77 19.41 -17.79
N GLY A 114 2.96 19.13 -17.25
CA GLY A 114 3.96 20.16 -16.93
C GLY A 114 3.64 20.98 -15.67
N LYS A 115 2.63 20.60 -14.89
CA LYS A 115 2.29 21.22 -13.60
C LYS A 115 2.62 20.28 -12.45
N PRO A 116 3.33 20.73 -11.41
CA PRO A 116 3.57 19.90 -10.24
C PRO A 116 2.24 19.59 -9.53
N PHE A 117 2.17 18.43 -8.87
CA PHE A 117 1.06 18.15 -7.97
C PHE A 117 1.09 19.10 -6.78
N ILE A 118 -0.09 19.34 -6.20
CA ILE A 118 -0.25 20.11 -4.99
C ILE A 118 -1.21 19.34 -4.10
N GLY A 119 -0.67 18.60 -3.14
CA GLY A 119 -1.39 17.73 -2.22
C GLY A 119 -2.30 16.74 -2.95
N PRO A 120 -1.75 15.77 -3.71
CA PRO A 120 -2.57 14.75 -4.35
C PRO A 120 -3.35 13.99 -3.27
N THR A 121 -4.65 13.78 -3.49
CA THR A 121 -5.56 13.16 -2.50
C THR A 121 -6.24 11.91 -2.98
N ALA A 122 -6.20 11.63 -4.28
CA ALA A 122 -6.85 10.48 -4.88
C ALA A 122 -6.00 9.97 -6.04
N LEU A 123 -6.05 8.65 -6.27
CA LEU A 123 -5.57 8.03 -7.49
C LEU A 123 -6.45 6.83 -7.84
N ALA A 124 -6.55 6.48 -9.12
CA ALA A 124 -7.23 5.25 -9.52
C ALA A 124 -6.60 4.65 -10.78
N PHE A 125 -6.69 3.32 -10.92
CA PHE A 125 -6.35 2.64 -12.15
C PHE A 125 -7.60 2.26 -12.93
N ALA A 126 -7.58 2.52 -14.24
CA ALA A 126 -8.54 1.94 -15.16
C ALA A 126 -8.21 0.45 -15.40
N PRO A 127 -9.17 -0.36 -15.90
CA PRO A 127 -8.96 -1.78 -16.15
C PRO A 127 -7.81 -2.09 -17.12
N ASP A 128 -7.42 -1.14 -17.97
CA ASP A 128 -6.30 -1.25 -18.91
C ASP A 128 -4.94 -0.85 -18.32
N GLY A 129 -4.89 -0.45 -17.04
CA GLY A 129 -3.68 -0.03 -16.34
C GLY A 129 -3.38 1.47 -16.47
N GLU A 130 -4.26 2.28 -17.08
CA GLU A 130 -4.08 3.74 -17.10
C GLU A 130 -4.33 4.34 -15.69
N LEU A 131 -3.40 5.17 -15.22
CA LEU A 131 -3.47 5.87 -13.94
C LEU A 131 -4.18 7.24 -14.08
N PHE A 132 -5.13 7.52 -13.19
CA PHE A 132 -5.90 8.77 -13.10
C PHE A 132 -5.69 9.46 -11.74
#